data_AF-A0A158APC1-F1
#
_entry.id   AF-A0A158APC1-F1
#
_cell.length_a   1.000
_cell.length_b   1.000
_cell.length_c   1.000
_cell.angle_alpha   90.00
_cell.angle_beta   90.00
_cell.angle_gamma   90.00
#
_symmetry.space_group_name_H-M   'P 1'
#
loop_
_entity.id
_entity.type
_entity.pdbx_description
1 polymer ?
#
loop_
_entity_poly.entity_id
_entity_poly.type
_entity_poly.pdbx_seq_one_letter_code
_entity_poly.pdbx_strand_id
1 'polypeptide(L)'
;MTIDGKVKRSHPAGPAPLELILLCHAATRAMKTGRFPTGDEPAQFDGRALLAPLRAYGDTRVIASPARVTRETAGWIADAFEIVPAFDDIDYGRWRGLSIREMGEREPEHVAAWLADPLARPHGGESVGMLAMRVAQGLTFIDRLNARERCIVVTHAIVVKVALAHVLGTPLASVYGMDLAPLSSTVLKRASPEDAWTLV
;
A
#
# COMPACT_ATOMS: atom_id res chain seq x y z
N MET A 1 5.90 41.27 -48.96
CA MET A 1 5.12 40.02 -49.05
C MET A 1 5.62 39.10 -47.95
N THR A 2 4.70 38.62 -47.14
CA THR A 2 4.80 38.18 -45.74
C THR A 2 5.58 36.87 -45.56
N ILE A 3 6.44 36.80 -44.53
CA ILE A 3 6.88 35.52 -43.92
C ILE A 3 6.32 35.50 -42.49
N ASP A 4 5.24 34.74 -42.31
CA ASP A 4 4.58 34.49 -41.02
C ASP A 4 5.48 33.62 -40.14
N GLY A 5 6.13 34.26 -39.16
CA GLY A 5 6.76 33.57 -38.04
C GLY A 5 5.69 32.99 -37.11
N LYS A 6 5.39 31.70 -37.25
CA LYS A 6 4.65 30.94 -36.24
C LYS A 6 5.44 30.95 -34.92
N VAL A 7 5.04 31.83 -34.01
CA VAL A 7 5.43 31.79 -32.60
C VAL A 7 4.95 30.44 -32.04
N LYS A 8 5.88 29.52 -31.76
CA LYS A 8 5.60 28.33 -30.94
C LYS A 8 5.18 28.83 -29.56
N ARG A 9 3.90 28.74 -29.25
CA ARG A 9 3.39 28.94 -27.88
C ARG A 9 3.94 27.80 -27.03
N SER A 10 4.95 28.10 -26.21
CA SER A 10 5.37 27.21 -25.13
C SER A 10 4.18 27.08 -24.17
N HIS A 11 3.61 25.88 -24.08
CA HIS A 11 2.70 25.57 -23.00
C HIS A 11 3.51 25.63 -21.69
N PRO A 12 3.05 26.34 -20.65
CA PRO A 12 3.68 26.22 -19.34
C PRO A 12 3.65 24.75 -18.95
N ALA A 13 4.78 24.22 -18.48
CA ALA A 13 4.83 22.86 -17.95
C ALA A 13 3.74 22.75 -16.87
N GLY A 14 2.82 21.81 -17.07
CA GLY A 14 1.81 21.50 -16.06
C GLY A 14 2.47 21.15 -14.72
N PRO A 15 1.70 21.07 -13.62
CA PRO A 15 2.24 20.58 -12.35
C PRO A 15 2.96 19.25 -12.57
N ALA A 16 4.09 19.04 -11.89
CA ALA A 16 4.80 17.77 -11.92
C ALA A 16 3.84 16.65 -11.48
N PRO A 17 3.93 15.43 -12.06
CA PRO A 17 3.04 14.35 -11.69
C PRO A 17 3.26 13.93 -10.24
N LEU A 18 2.16 13.59 -9.57
CA LEU A 18 2.18 12.95 -8.25
C LEU A 18 2.88 11.59 -8.38
N GLU A 19 3.89 11.37 -7.53
CA GLU A 19 4.56 10.09 -7.37
C GLU A 19 4.14 9.47 -6.02
N LEU A 20 3.39 8.37 -6.08
CA LEU A 20 2.98 7.58 -4.93
C LEU A 20 3.82 6.31 -4.87
N ILE A 21 4.52 6.13 -3.74
CA ILE A 21 5.30 4.93 -3.46
C ILE A 21 4.59 4.14 -2.37
N LEU A 22 4.12 2.95 -2.71
CA LEU A 22 3.57 1.99 -1.77
C LEU A 22 4.70 1.07 -1.30
N LEU A 23 5.11 1.21 -0.05
CA LEU A 23 6.21 0.45 0.55
C LEU A 23 5.65 -0.64 1.48
N CYS A 24 5.95 -1.90 1.19
CA CYS A 24 5.68 -2.99 2.13
C CYS A 24 6.56 -2.85 3.38
N HIS A 25 6.00 -3.05 4.57
CA HIS A 25 6.75 -2.95 5.81
C HIS A 25 7.83 -4.03 5.96
N ALA A 26 8.72 -3.84 6.94
CA ALA A 26 9.77 -4.79 7.26
C ALA A 26 9.22 -6.16 7.70
N ALA A 27 10.02 -7.22 7.58
CA ALA A 27 9.57 -8.55 8.00
C ALA A 27 9.27 -8.61 9.51
N THR A 28 8.16 -9.24 9.87
CA THR A 28 7.76 -9.50 11.27
C THR A 28 7.90 -10.97 11.62
N ARG A 29 7.91 -11.32 12.92
CA ARG A 29 8.00 -12.73 13.35
C ARG A 29 6.80 -13.53 12.88
N ALA A 30 5.61 -12.94 12.89
CA ALA A 30 4.38 -13.57 12.43
C ALA A 30 4.52 -14.10 11.00
N MET A 31 5.08 -13.31 10.08
CA MET A 31 5.35 -13.72 8.70
C MET A 31 6.27 -14.94 8.63
N LYS A 32 7.41 -14.91 9.33
CA LYS A 32 8.38 -16.03 9.34
C LYS A 32 7.80 -17.32 9.92
N THR A 33 6.85 -17.19 10.85
CA THR A 33 6.23 -18.34 11.54
C THR A 33 4.86 -18.74 10.98
N GLY A 34 4.40 -18.12 9.88
CA GLY A 34 3.10 -18.42 9.28
C GLY A 34 1.93 -18.16 10.22
N ARG A 35 1.88 -16.96 10.84
CA ARG A 35 0.80 -16.54 11.73
C ARG A 35 0.09 -15.32 11.18
N PHE A 36 -1.22 -15.22 11.46
CA PHE A 36 -1.97 -14.00 11.19
C PHE A 36 -1.42 -12.85 12.05
N PRO A 37 -1.23 -11.65 11.48
CA PRO A 37 -0.65 -10.52 12.20
C PRO A 37 -1.56 -10.04 13.33
N THR A 38 -0.93 -9.54 14.39
CA THR A 38 -1.54 -8.80 15.50
C THR A 38 -1.34 -7.30 15.35
N GLY A 39 -0.67 -6.79 14.34
CA GLY A 39 -0.47 -5.34 14.18
C GLY A 39 0.42 -4.68 15.26
N ASP A 40 0.80 -5.38 16.32
CA ASP A 40 1.73 -4.92 17.36
C ASP A 40 3.12 -5.56 17.22
N GLU A 41 3.34 -6.36 16.16
CA GLU A 41 4.66 -6.92 15.89
C GLU A 41 5.68 -5.82 15.56
N PRO A 42 6.90 -5.90 16.13
CA PRO A 42 8.01 -5.06 15.70
C PRO A 42 8.64 -5.58 14.40
N ALA A 43 9.42 -4.72 13.76
CA ALA A 43 10.36 -5.13 12.73
C ALA A 43 11.42 -6.10 13.30
N GLN A 44 11.81 -7.10 12.51
CA GLN A 44 12.82 -8.09 12.93
C GLN A 44 14.28 -7.64 12.75
N PHE A 45 14.52 -6.54 12.05
CA PHE A 45 15.85 -6.03 11.75
C PHE A 45 15.78 -4.52 11.50
N ASP A 46 16.93 -3.84 11.50
CA ASP A 46 17.02 -2.44 11.07
C ASP A 46 17.17 -2.36 9.55
N GLY A 47 16.17 -1.80 8.86
CA GLY A 47 16.15 -1.64 7.42
C GLY A 47 16.65 -0.28 6.90
N ARG A 48 17.17 0.61 7.74
CA ARG A 48 17.56 1.98 7.34
C ARG A 48 18.48 2.03 6.13
N ALA A 49 19.52 1.18 6.11
CA ALA A 49 20.46 1.14 4.99
C ALA A 49 19.80 0.70 3.67
N LEU A 50 18.87 -0.25 3.75
CA LEU A 50 18.13 -0.74 2.57
C LEU A 50 17.15 0.31 2.03
N LEU A 51 16.60 1.14 2.92
CA LEU A 51 15.64 2.19 2.57
C LEU A 51 16.27 3.57 2.38
N ALA A 52 17.59 3.70 2.37
CA ALA A 52 18.28 4.97 2.17
C ALA A 52 17.80 5.73 0.90
N PRO A 53 17.52 5.07 -0.25
CA PRO A 53 16.97 5.75 -1.44
C PRO A 53 15.55 6.29 -1.27
N LEU A 54 14.80 5.80 -0.27
CA LEU A 54 13.45 6.24 0.05
C LEU A 54 13.42 7.25 1.20
N ARG A 55 14.58 7.69 1.71
CA ARG A 55 14.63 8.74 2.73
C ARG A 55 13.86 9.96 2.24
N ALA A 56 12.90 10.40 3.04
CA ALA A 56 12.08 11.56 2.76
C ALA A 56 12.92 12.84 2.89
N TYR A 57 12.74 13.73 1.92
CA TYR A 57 13.35 15.06 1.88
C TYR A 57 12.40 16.05 1.20
N GLY A 58 12.60 17.34 1.47
CA GLY A 58 11.72 18.40 0.94
C GLY A 58 10.25 18.15 1.32
N ASP A 59 9.37 18.30 0.34
CA ASP A 59 7.92 18.12 0.53
C ASP A 59 7.47 16.65 0.38
N THR A 60 8.36 15.68 0.66
CA THR A 60 7.99 14.26 0.64
C THR A 60 7.11 13.95 1.85
N ARG A 61 5.85 13.60 1.59
CA ARG A 61 4.93 13.15 2.64
C ARG A 61 5.13 11.67 2.91
N VAL A 62 5.16 11.30 4.19
CA VAL A 62 5.20 9.89 4.63
C VAL A 62 3.97 9.56 5.44
N ILE A 63 3.31 8.48 5.04
CA ILE A 63 2.14 7.91 5.69
C ILE A 63 2.50 6.50 6.15
N ALA A 64 2.07 6.12 7.34
CA ALA A 64 2.13 4.76 7.84
C ALA A 64 0.72 4.25 8.14
N SER A 65 0.53 2.94 8.05
CA SER A 65 -0.63 2.33 8.68
C SER A 65 -0.55 2.43 10.21
N PRO A 66 -1.66 2.16 10.92
CA PRO A 66 -1.64 2.05 12.38
C PRO A 66 -0.76 0.94 12.93
N ALA A 67 -0.34 -0.08 12.17
CA ALA A 67 0.45 -1.19 12.70
C ALA A 67 1.85 -0.74 13.22
N ARG A 68 2.34 -1.37 14.30
CA ARG A 68 3.65 -1.04 14.88
C ARG A 68 4.79 -1.17 13.86
N VAL A 69 4.85 -2.27 13.11
CA VAL A 69 5.91 -2.51 12.12
C VAL A 69 5.93 -1.46 11.01
N THR A 70 4.77 -0.96 10.57
CA THR A 70 4.70 0.08 9.53
C THR A 70 5.20 1.42 10.08
N ARG A 71 4.85 1.77 11.32
CA ARG A 71 5.38 2.96 12.01
C ARG A 71 6.89 2.89 12.23
N GLU A 72 7.42 1.73 12.66
CA GLU A 72 8.87 1.54 12.81
C GLU A 72 9.59 1.67 11.47
N THR A 73 9.03 1.06 10.41
CA THR A 73 9.59 1.15 9.04
C THR A 73 9.53 2.59 8.50
N ALA A 74 8.44 3.33 8.74
CA ALA A 74 8.31 4.74 8.36
C ALA A 74 9.34 5.63 9.08
N GLY A 75 9.59 5.37 10.38
CA GLY A 75 10.61 6.06 11.17
C GLY A 75 12.06 5.82 10.69
N TRP A 76 12.29 4.87 9.79
CA TRP A 76 13.60 4.71 9.15
C TRP A 76 13.80 5.69 8.00
N ILE A 77 12.73 6.09 7.32
CA ILE A 77 12.78 6.94 6.13
C ILE A 77 12.37 8.39 6.40
N ALA A 78 11.74 8.69 7.53
CA ALA A 78 11.28 10.04 7.87
C ALA A 78 11.37 10.33 9.37
N ASP A 79 11.53 11.61 9.70
CA ASP A 79 11.54 12.10 11.09
C ASP A 79 10.12 12.31 11.64
N ALA A 80 9.15 12.52 10.74
CA ALA A 80 7.72 12.60 11.05
C ALA A 80 6.90 11.94 9.94
N PHE A 81 5.79 11.33 10.32
CA PHE A 81 4.85 10.69 9.40
C PHE A 81 3.43 10.73 9.97
N GLU A 82 2.44 10.58 9.10
CA GLU A 82 1.04 10.52 9.48
C GLU A 82 0.55 9.09 9.58
N ILE A 83 -0.37 8.84 10.51
CA ILE A 83 -1.01 7.54 10.66
C ILE A 83 -2.37 7.59 9.98
N VAL A 84 -2.57 6.77 8.94
CA VAL A 84 -3.80 6.74 8.16
C VAL A 84 -4.40 5.32 8.20
N PRO A 85 -5.51 5.12 8.94
CA PRO A 85 -6.16 3.80 9.08
C PRO A 85 -6.62 3.16 7.76
N ALA A 86 -6.82 3.96 6.72
CA ALA A 86 -7.17 3.43 5.40
C ALA A 86 -6.14 2.45 4.84
N PHE A 87 -4.88 2.52 5.30
CA PHE A 87 -3.79 1.66 4.84
C PHE A 87 -3.41 0.57 5.85
N ASP A 88 -4.26 0.26 6.84
CA ASP A 88 -4.04 -0.88 7.73
C ASP A 88 -4.27 -2.22 7.03
N ASP A 89 -3.70 -3.28 7.60
CA ASP A 89 -3.90 -4.65 7.15
C ASP A 89 -5.38 -5.06 7.26
N ILE A 90 -5.69 -6.27 6.78
CA ILE A 90 -7.00 -6.89 7.02
C ILE A 90 -7.17 -7.14 8.51
N ASP A 91 -8.32 -6.74 9.07
CA ASP A 91 -8.76 -7.28 10.35
C ASP A 91 -9.07 -8.78 10.23
N TYR A 92 -8.15 -9.61 10.71
CA TYR A 92 -8.30 -11.07 10.73
C TYR A 92 -9.20 -11.57 11.87
N GLY A 93 -9.88 -10.72 12.64
CA GLY A 93 -10.85 -11.10 13.66
C GLY A 93 -10.32 -12.16 14.62
N ARG A 94 -11.05 -13.26 14.80
CA ARG A 94 -10.67 -14.33 15.74
C ARG A 94 -9.40 -15.10 15.35
N TRP A 95 -8.89 -14.94 14.13
CA TRP A 95 -7.67 -15.62 13.66
C TRP A 95 -6.39 -14.88 14.02
N ARG A 96 -6.49 -13.62 14.45
CA ARG A 96 -5.37 -12.77 14.87
C ARG A 96 -4.40 -13.51 15.80
N GLY A 97 -3.12 -13.56 15.42
CA GLY A 97 -2.05 -14.22 16.17
C GLY A 97 -2.00 -15.76 16.08
N LEU A 98 -3.04 -16.42 15.55
CA LEU A 98 -3.06 -17.87 15.37
C LEU A 98 -2.20 -18.31 14.18
N SER A 99 -1.73 -19.55 14.20
CA SER A 99 -1.02 -20.11 13.05
C SER A 99 -1.99 -20.41 11.92
N ILE A 100 -1.61 -20.05 10.69
CA ILE A 100 -2.34 -20.40 9.48
C ILE A 100 -2.46 -21.92 9.36
N ARG A 101 -1.39 -22.66 9.71
CA ARG A 101 -1.40 -24.13 9.72
C ARG A 101 -2.40 -24.68 10.73
N GLU A 102 -2.36 -24.21 11.97
CA GLU A 102 -3.31 -24.64 13.02
C GLU A 102 -4.76 -24.36 12.59
N MET A 103 -5.01 -23.22 11.92
CA MET A 103 -6.33 -22.92 11.37
C MET A 103 -6.73 -23.85 10.23
N GLY A 104 -5.80 -24.23 9.36
CA GLY A 104 -6.05 -25.20 8.29
C GLY A 104 -6.37 -26.60 8.83
N GLU A 105 -5.83 -26.96 10.00
CA GLU A 105 -6.13 -28.22 10.68
C GLU A 105 -7.46 -28.16 11.45
N ARG A 106 -7.77 -27.03 12.11
CA ARG A 106 -8.96 -26.87 12.97
C ARG A 106 -10.23 -26.48 12.24
N GLU A 107 -10.12 -25.63 11.22
CA GLU A 107 -11.24 -25.06 10.46
C GLU A 107 -10.96 -25.10 8.94
N PRO A 108 -10.70 -26.29 8.34
CA PRO A 108 -10.24 -26.42 6.95
C PRO A 108 -11.20 -25.81 5.93
N GLU A 109 -12.51 -25.98 6.09
CA GLU A 109 -13.53 -25.44 5.18
C GLU A 109 -13.54 -23.91 5.19
N HIS A 110 -13.34 -23.30 6.38
CA HIS A 110 -13.24 -21.86 6.51
C HIS A 110 -11.97 -21.31 5.85
N VAL A 111 -10.82 -21.96 6.06
CA VAL A 111 -9.57 -21.56 5.40
C VAL A 111 -9.68 -21.69 3.88
N ALA A 112 -10.28 -22.77 3.39
CA ALA A 112 -10.52 -22.97 1.96
C ALA A 112 -11.41 -21.86 1.37
N ALA A 113 -12.52 -21.51 2.03
CA ALA A 113 -13.40 -20.43 1.60
C ALA A 113 -12.68 -19.07 1.57
N TRP A 114 -11.87 -18.77 2.58
CA TRP A 114 -11.09 -17.53 2.66
C TRP A 114 -10.04 -17.40 1.54
N LEU A 115 -9.41 -18.50 1.14
CA LEU A 115 -8.43 -18.52 0.05
C LEU A 115 -9.08 -18.44 -1.34
N ALA A 116 -10.32 -18.91 -1.48
CA ALA A 116 -11.01 -18.99 -2.77
C ALA A 116 -11.83 -17.74 -3.12
N ASP A 117 -12.37 -17.03 -2.12
CA ASP A 117 -13.28 -15.91 -2.32
C ASP A 117 -12.79 -14.64 -1.58
N PRO A 118 -12.45 -13.55 -2.30
CA PRO A 118 -12.02 -12.30 -1.67
C PRO A 118 -13.13 -11.60 -0.85
N LEU A 119 -14.38 -12.06 -0.93
CA LEU A 119 -15.49 -11.57 -0.12
C LEU A 119 -15.73 -12.41 1.14
N ALA A 120 -15.14 -13.61 1.22
CA ALA A 120 -15.27 -14.46 2.39
C ALA A 120 -14.54 -13.86 3.59
N ARG A 121 -15.21 -13.91 4.75
CA ARG A 121 -14.70 -13.41 6.03
C ARG A 121 -14.97 -14.41 7.16
N PRO A 122 -14.60 -15.69 6.99
CA PRO A 122 -14.95 -16.72 7.95
C PRO A 122 -14.32 -16.45 9.31
N HIS A 123 -13.22 -15.68 9.38
CA HIS A 123 -12.56 -15.21 10.60
C HIS A 123 -13.31 -14.11 11.38
N GLY A 124 -14.37 -13.53 10.78
CA GLY A 124 -15.26 -12.56 11.44
C GLY A 124 -14.82 -11.09 11.38
N GLY A 125 -13.76 -10.77 10.63
CA GLY A 125 -13.27 -9.41 10.43
C GLY A 125 -13.55 -8.87 9.02
N GLU A 126 -12.56 -8.23 8.41
CA GLU A 126 -12.66 -7.63 7.08
C GLU A 126 -12.46 -8.65 5.95
N SER A 127 -13.23 -8.54 4.87
CA SER A 127 -12.91 -9.23 3.63
C SER A 127 -11.92 -8.41 2.79
N VAL A 128 -11.29 -9.02 1.78
CA VAL A 128 -10.47 -8.28 0.81
C VAL A 128 -11.30 -7.23 0.07
N GLY A 129 -12.59 -7.50 -0.17
CA GLY A 129 -13.53 -6.51 -0.73
C GLY A 129 -13.72 -5.28 0.15
N MET A 130 -13.84 -5.47 1.47
CA MET A 130 -13.93 -4.35 2.42
C MET A 130 -12.63 -3.55 2.46
N LEU A 131 -11.48 -4.25 2.46
CA LEU A 131 -10.18 -3.60 2.34
C LEU A 131 -10.09 -2.77 1.05
N ALA A 132 -10.58 -3.27 -0.08
CA ALA A 132 -10.57 -2.54 -1.35
C ALA A 132 -11.33 -1.22 -1.31
N MET A 133 -12.50 -1.20 -0.65
CA MET A 133 -13.25 0.03 -0.45
C MET A 133 -12.46 1.04 0.41
N ARG A 134 -11.84 0.56 1.49
CA ARG A 134 -11.05 1.38 2.41
C ARG A 134 -9.80 1.95 1.73
N VAL A 135 -9.09 1.15 0.94
CA VAL A 135 -7.91 1.58 0.16
C VAL A 135 -8.29 2.60 -0.90
N ALA A 136 -9.40 2.42 -1.62
CA ALA A 136 -9.87 3.39 -2.61
C ALA A 136 -10.18 4.77 -1.97
N GLN A 137 -10.75 4.78 -0.75
CA GLN A 137 -10.94 6.00 0.03
C GLN A 137 -9.59 6.63 0.43
N GLY A 138 -8.62 5.81 0.84
CA GLY A 138 -7.26 6.26 1.15
C GLY A 138 -6.55 6.88 -0.05
N LEU A 139 -6.67 6.29 -1.24
CA LEU A 139 -6.14 6.86 -2.48
C LEU A 139 -6.83 8.19 -2.80
N THR A 140 -8.16 8.27 -2.69
CA THR A 140 -8.90 9.53 -2.87
C THR A 140 -8.47 10.62 -1.88
N PHE A 141 -8.07 10.24 -0.66
CA PHE A 141 -7.50 11.18 0.31
C PHE A 141 -6.14 11.72 -0.14
N ILE A 142 -5.28 10.85 -0.68
CA ILE A 142 -3.98 11.24 -1.27
C ILE A 142 -4.19 12.19 -2.47
N ASP A 143 -5.25 11.99 -3.25
CA ASP A 143 -5.57 12.82 -4.42
C ASP A 143 -5.93 14.27 -4.07
N ARG A 144 -6.39 14.51 -2.84
CA ARG A 144 -6.72 15.85 -2.33
C ARG A 144 -5.49 16.61 -1.86
N LEU A 145 -4.32 15.98 -1.89
CA LEU A 145 -3.05 16.58 -1.49
C LEU A 145 -2.45 17.35 -2.66
N ASN A 146 -1.58 18.33 -2.37
CA ASN A 146 -1.00 19.17 -3.42
C ASN A 146 -0.18 18.32 -4.41
N ALA A 147 -0.45 18.49 -5.70
CA ALA A 147 0.10 17.68 -6.80
C ALA A 147 1.64 17.69 -6.95
N ARG A 148 2.37 18.50 -6.20
CA ARG A 148 3.84 18.62 -6.30
C ARG A 148 4.61 17.67 -5.37
N GLU A 149 3.90 16.90 -4.55
CA GLU A 149 4.47 16.14 -3.44
C GLU A 149 4.70 14.68 -3.81
N ARG A 150 5.88 14.15 -3.51
CA ARG A 150 6.12 12.71 -3.48
C ARG A 150 5.44 12.16 -2.21
N CYS A 151 4.65 11.11 -2.33
CA CYS A 151 3.99 10.47 -1.19
C CYS A 151 4.50 9.04 -1.02
N ILE A 152 4.96 8.68 0.17
CA ILE A 152 5.36 7.31 0.52
C ILE A 152 4.37 6.77 1.54
N VAL A 153 3.68 5.68 1.21
CA VAL A 153 2.77 4.98 2.11
C VAL A 153 3.42 3.66 2.54
N VAL A 154 3.78 3.57 3.82
CA VAL A 154 4.33 2.36 4.43
C VAL A 154 3.18 1.50 4.96
N THR A 155 2.99 0.34 4.35
CA THR A 155 1.80 -0.50 4.53
C THR A 155 2.11 -1.99 4.35
N HIS A 156 1.08 -2.80 4.12
CA HIS A 156 1.08 -4.25 4.09
C HIS A 156 1.00 -4.75 2.65
N ALA A 157 1.55 -5.93 2.38
CA ALA A 157 1.54 -6.50 1.03
C ALA A 157 0.12 -6.59 0.44
N ILE A 158 -0.88 -7.01 1.22
CA ILE A 158 -2.26 -7.11 0.73
C ILE A 158 -2.87 -5.75 0.39
N VAL A 159 -2.51 -4.69 1.12
CA VAL A 159 -2.94 -3.32 0.85
C VAL A 159 -2.35 -2.84 -0.48
N VAL A 160 -1.07 -3.09 -0.74
CA VAL A 160 -0.43 -2.75 -2.02
C VAL A 160 -1.06 -3.50 -3.19
N LYS A 161 -1.31 -4.82 -3.02
CA LYS A 161 -1.98 -5.64 -4.04
C LYS A 161 -3.38 -5.14 -4.37
N VAL A 162 -4.16 -4.77 -3.35
CA VAL A 162 -5.49 -4.19 -3.52
C VAL A 162 -5.43 -2.83 -4.21
N ALA A 163 -4.47 -1.97 -3.84
CA ALA A 163 -4.26 -0.70 -4.52
C ALA A 163 -3.92 -0.90 -6.01
N LEU A 164 -3.05 -1.85 -6.33
CA LEU A 164 -2.72 -2.24 -7.70
C LEU A 164 -3.94 -2.77 -8.46
N ALA A 165 -4.73 -3.66 -7.86
CA ALA A 165 -5.93 -4.19 -8.49
C ALA A 165 -6.93 -3.09 -8.82
N HIS A 166 -7.12 -2.14 -7.88
CA HIS A 166 -7.98 -0.97 -8.05
C HIS A 166 -7.48 -0.05 -9.17
N VAL A 167 -6.20 0.32 -9.14
CA VAL A 167 -5.57 1.24 -10.10
C VAL A 167 -5.54 0.67 -11.52
N LEU A 168 -5.24 -0.63 -11.66
CA LEU A 168 -5.16 -1.30 -12.96
C LEU A 168 -6.51 -1.81 -13.47
N GLY A 169 -7.60 -1.64 -12.70
CA GLY A 169 -8.93 -2.12 -13.07
C GLY A 169 -9.02 -3.64 -13.22
N THR A 170 -8.16 -4.40 -12.52
CA THR A 170 -8.15 -5.88 -12.60
C THR A 170 -9.14 -6.49 -11.60
N PRO A 171 -9.64 -7.71 -11.85
CA PRO A 171 -10.51 -8.41 -10.90
C PRO A 171 -9.84 -8.53 -9.52
N LEU A 172 -10.59 -8.32 -8.43
CA LEU A 172 -10.04 -8.35 -7.07
C LEU A 172 -9.32 -9.65 -6.71
N ALA A 173 -9.74 -10.78 -7.30
CA ALA A 173 -9.07 -12.07 -7.11
C ALA A 173 -7.62 -12.11 -7.63
N SER A 174 -7.19 -11.13 -8.45
CA SER A 174 -5.81 -11.04 -8.97
C SER A 174 -4.78 -10.88 -7.84
N VAL A 175 -5.17 -10.38 -6.66
CA VAL A 175 -4.28 -10.19 -5.52
C VAL A 175 -3.62 -11.49 -5.06
N TYR A 176 -4.27 -12.64 -5.24
CA TYR A 176 -3.72 -13.94 -4.84
C TYR A 176 -2.57 -14.41 -5.74
N GLY A 177 -2.46 -13.87 -6.95
CA GLY A 177 -1.37 -14.16 -7.89
C GLY A 177 -0.17 -13.21 -7.78
N MET A 178 -0.24 -12.20 -6.92
CA MET A 178 0.83 -11.22 -6.74
C MET A 178 1.74 -11.65 -5.58
N ASP A 179 3.05 -11.54 -5.74
CA ASP A 179 4.03 -11.73 -4.67
C ASP A 179 4.79 -10.43 -4.42
N LEU A 180 4.83 -9.97 -3.17
CA LEU A 180 5.47 -8.73 -2.76
C LEU A 180 6.31 -9.00 -1.51
N ALA A 181 7.62 -8.80 -1.65
CA ALA A 181 8.57 -9.02 -0.57
C ALA A 181 8.47 -7.91 0.51
N PRO A 182 8.87 -8.19 1.77
CA PRO A 182 9.10 -7.13 2.75
C PRO A 182 10.04 -6.07 2.20
N LEU A 183 9.76 -4.79 2.51
CA LEU A 183 10.53 -3.63 2.00
C LEU A 183 10.53 -3.45 0.48
N SER A 184 9.75 -4.23 -0.28
CA SER A 184 9.51 -3.93 -1.70
C SER A 184 8.64 -2.68 -1.86
N SER A 185 8.94 -1.90 -2.90
CA SER A 185 8.21 -0.67 -3.23
C SER A 185 7.55 -0.77 -4.60
N THR A 186 6.31 -0.30 -4.68
CA THR A 186 5.56 -0.13 -5.93
C THR A 186 5.40 1.37 -6.19
N VAL A 187 5.75 1.82 -7.39
CA VAL A 187 5.67 3.25 -7.75
C VAL A 187 4.51 3.47 -8.71
N LEU A 188 3.60 4.36 -8.32
CA LEU A 188 2.47 4.81 -9.12
C LEU A 188 2.66 6.29 -9.45
N LYS A 189 2.41 6.67 -10.70
CA LYS A 189 2.45 8.06 -11.14
C LYS A 189 1.14 8.48 -11.76
N ARG A 190 0.75 9.73 -11.53
CA ARG A 190 -0.43 10.33 -12.17
C ARG A 190 -0.23 11.83 -12.33
N ALA A 191 -0.58 12.39 -13.50
CA ALA A 191 -0.33 13.79 -13.79
C ALA A 191 -1.38 14.73 -13.18
N SER A 192 -2.65 14.34 -13.16
CA SER A 192 -3.73 15.07 -12.45
C SER A 192 -4.77 14.13 -11.84
N PRO A 193 -5.64 14.59 -10.93
CA PRO A 193 -6.67 13.73 -10.30
C PRO A 193 -7.63 13.06 -11.30
N GLU A 194 -7.86 13.66 -12.47
CA GLU A 194 -8.69 13.10 -13.54
C GLU A 194 -8.00 12.05 -14.40
N ASP A 195 -6.67 11.93 -14.33
CA ASP A 195 -5.91 10.95 -15.09
C ASP A 195 -5.96 9.55 -14.46
N ALA A 196 -5.66 8.52 -15.26
CA ALA A 196 -5.40 7.19 -14.73
C ALA A 196 -4.02 7.13 -14.06
N TRP A 197 -3.92 6.40 -12.95
CA TRP A 197 -2.63 6.03 -12.38
C TRP A 197 -1.86 5.11 -13.34
N THR A 198 -0.55 5.30 -13.41
CA THR A 198 0.37 4.48 -14.19
C THR A 198 1.36 3.79 -13.25
N LEU A 199 1.58 2.49 -13.46
CA LEU A 199 2.61 1.73 -12.78
C LEU A 199 3.95 1.95 -13.50
N VAL A 200 5.01 2.23 -12.74
CA VAL A 200 6.36 2.54 -13.26
C VAL A 200 7.39 1.54 -12.76
#